data_AF-A0A7Y2WBJ1-F1
#
_entry.id   AF-A0A7Y2WBJ1-F1
#
_cell.length_a   1.000
_cell.length_b   1.000
_cell.length_c   1.000
_cell.angle_alpha   90.00
_cell.angle_beta   90.00
_cell.angle_gamma   90.00
#
_symmetry.space_group_name_H-M   'P 1'
#
loop_
_entity.id
_entity.type
_entity.pdbx_description
1 polymer ?
#
loop_
_entity_poly.entity_id
_entity_poly.type
_entity_poly.pdbx_seq_one_letter_code
_entity_poly.pdbx_strand_id
1 'polypeptide(L)'
;MLKKTLLAISCSVFLVACGGGGGESSSSSGADAGQVTTPASDLEKAKQLVKTTNAIVSYYDGFQNIADQYKVPAQVINDTSSDLSRATDLLLVIAEVVTQDAQGQTKTYTGQQIQDLINQDYSRNFKFKSNNLTAKVVGDSITISGNANVQYWQAFNWDKITADNAWNNSNHWSSDPAYSIYGEDSEVTVSNLVLEAPFIDTARTAYNYKIQNNGKISTKNLKNQTASFSFTADSIASMVYATADTMGNREDIPNQATLKLQGLVFESADVKANLAEVSLIARKAIFNNGVDTLEQLIPSELVLKGLVGYQQESLNLEAKFNLNNDLSKVIDVSAGQETSTNFINANLNVKLSGNLKGANAAPTPFSIDIAAKRAEFTKGTATVAVVVDKNALDIELTAKGLDQEHQIIAGVIKHKNGASISIADVQNFTSANIVVSGKSYGTLTKNSSGQYVVKFTDDTIIYIAP
;
A
#
# COMPACT_ATOMS: atom_id res chain seq x y z
N MET A 1 -9.71 12.57 2.67
CA MET A 1 -8.99 12.51 1.38
C MET A 1 -7.84 11.49 1.38
N LEU A 2 -7.12 11.29 2.49
CA LEU A 2 -6.07 10.26 2.64
C LEU A 2 -6.50 8.82 2.23
N LYS A 3 -7.73 8.39 2.59
CA LYS A 3 -8.31 7.10 2.17
C LYS A 3 -8.52 6.99 0.65
N LYS A 4 -8.79 8.10 -0.05
CA LYS A 4 -8.94 8.13 -1.52
C LYS A 4 -7.59 8.18 -2.23
N THR A 5 -6.56 8.77 -1.61
CA THR A 5 -5.18 8.80 -2.12
C THR A 5 -4.49 7.44 -1.96
N LEU A 6 -4.70 6.73 -0.83
CA LEU A 6 -4.24 5.34 -0.68
C LEU A 6 -4.96 4.40 -1.64
N LEU A 7 -6.29 4.56 -1.81
CA LEU A 7 -7.08 3.78 -2.77
C LEU A 7 -6.67 4.05 -4.23
N ALA A 8 -6.28 5.28 -4.58
CA ALA A 8 -5.75 5.59 -5.91
C ALA A 8 -4.39 4.93 -6.17
N ILE A 9 -3.54 4.79 -5.14
CA ILE A 9 -2.28 4.05 -5.20
C ILE A 9 -2.55 2.54 -5.31
N SER A 10 -3.54 2.00 -4.60
CA SER A 10 -3.98 0.61 -4.73
C SER A 10 -4.59 0.32 -6.11
N CYS A 11 -5.40 1.23 -6.65
CA CYS A 11 -6.02 1.09 -7.97
C CYS A 11 -5.01 1.16 -9.11
N SER A 12 -3.88 1.88 -8.95
CA SER A 12 -2.77 1.85 -9.91
C SER A 12 -1.97 0.54 -9.91
N VAL A 13 -2.19 -0.35 -8.94
CA VAL A 13 -1.53 -1.68 -8.87
C VAL A 13 -2.38 -2.77 -9.56
N PHE A 14 -3.66 -2.53 -9.87
CA PHE A 14 -4.60 -3.55 -10.38
C PHE A 14 -5.09 -3.37 -11.83
N LEU A 15 -4.41 -2.57 -12.65
CA LEU A 15 -4.76 -2.43 -14.06
C LEU A 15 -3.53 -2.62 -14.95
N VAL A 16 -3.35 -3.83 -15.51
CA VAL A 16 -3.35 -4.07 -16.97
C VAL A 16 -3.76 -5.53 -17.24
N ALA A 17 -4.91 -5.67 -17.89
CA ALA A 17 -5.41 -6.70 -18.81
C ALA A 17 -4.72 -8.08 -18.91
N CYS A 18 -5.56 -9.12 -18.90
CA CYS A 18 -5.84 -9.80 -20.17
C CYS A 18 -7.27 -10.37 -20.21
N GLY A 19 -7.98 -10.03 -21.29
CA GLY A 19 -9.14 -10.76 -21.75
C GLY A 19 -8.72 -12.09 -22.37
N GLY A 20 -9.52 -13.12 -22.15
CA GLY A 20 -9.23 -14.51 -22.49
C GLY A 20 -9.29 -14.87 -23.97
N GLY A 21 -8.84 -16.10 -24.23
CA GLY A 21 -9.01 -16.82 -25.49
C GLY A 21 -8.02 -17.98 -25.60
N GLY A 22 -8.37 -19.15 -25.05
CA GLY A 22 -7.58 -20.39 -25.11
C GLY A 22 -7.64 -21.12 -26.47
N GLY A 23 -6.70 -22.05 -26.66
CA GLY A 23 -6.66 -23.04 -27.76
C GLY A 23 -5.40 -23.92 -27.70
N GLU A 24 -5.57 -25.23 -27.92
CA GLU A 24 -4.74 -26.33 -27.39
C GLU A 24 -3.49 -26.79 -28.20
N SER A 25 -2.49 -27.28 -27.45
CA SER A 25 -1.64 -28.48 -27.64
C SER A 25 -0.64 -28.66 -28.82
N SER A 26 0.65 -28.95 -28.52
CA SER A 26 1.24 -30.32 -28.50
C SER A 26 2.80 -30.42 -28.52
N SER A 27 3.30 -31.40 -27.75
CA SER A 27 4.54 -32.23 -27.83
C SER A 27 5.98 -31.68 -27.68
N SER A 28 6.56 -32.02 -26.50
CA SER A 28 7.85 -32.69 -26.19
C SER A 28 9.12 -32.56 -27.06
N SER A 29 10.23 -32.16 -26.45
CA SER A 29 11.35 -33.02 -25.99
C SER A 29 12.70 -32.28 -25.97
N GLY A 30 13.58 -32.67 -25.03
CA GLY A 30 15.02 -32.39 -25.10
C GLY A 30 15.53 -31.32 -24.12
N ALA A 31 15.92 -31.78 -22.93
CA ALA A 31 16.73 -30.99 -22.01
C ALA A 31 18.12 -30.76 -22.59
N ASP A 32 18.60 -29.52 -22.64
CA ASP A 32 20.03 -29.27 -22.76
C ASP A 32 20.49 -28.01 -22.03
N ALA A 33 21.61 -28.14 -21.35
CA ALA A 33 22.19 -27.17 -20.43
C ALA A 33 22.81 -26.00 -21.20
N GLY A 34 22.02 -24.97 -21.51
CA GLY A 34 22.49 -23.78 -22.23
C GLY A 34 23.32 -22.84 -21.35
N GLN A 35 24.64 -22.90 -21.49
CA GLN A 35 25.55 -21.78 -21.24
C GLN A 35 25.08 -20.55 -22.01
N VAL A 36 25.04 -19.38 -21.37
CA VAL A 36 24.79 -18.10 -22.07
C VAL A 36 26.05 -17.77 -22.88
N THR A 37 26.13 -18.25 -24.11
CA THR A 37 27.15 -17.86 -25.08
C THR A 37 26.95 -16.39 -25.45
N THR A 38 28.00 -15.58 -25.33
CA THR A 38 28.01 -14.19 -25.82
C THR A 38 27.63 -14.16 -27.30
N PRO A 39 26.63 -13.37 -27.74
CA PRO A 39 26.18 -13.38 -29.13
C PRO A 39 27.30 -12.98 -30.10
N ALA A 40 27.48 -13.75 -31.17
CA ALA A 40 28.58 -13.57 -32.12
C ALA A 40 28.44 -12.35 -33.04
N SER A 41 27.23 -11.79 -33.21
CA SER A 41 26.95 -10.65 -34.09
C SER A 41 25.81 -9.78 -33.56
N ASP A 42 25.66 -8.56 -34.09
CA ASP A 42 24.53 -7.68 -33.75
C ASP A 42 23.17 -8.24 -34.21
N LEU A 43 23.13 -8.97 -35.34
CA LEU A 43 21.93 -9.71 -35.75
C LEU A 43 21.55 -10.79 -34.74
N GLU A 44 22.52 -11.53 -34.21
CA GLU A 44 22.24 -12.53 -33.17
C GLU A 44 21.84 -11.88 -31.83
N LYS A 45 22.36 -10.68 -31.50
CA LYS A 45 21.85 -9.90 -30.37
C LYS A 45 20.38 -9.53 -30.53
N ALA A 46 19.98 -9.11 -31.73
CA ALA A 46 18.59 -8.78 -32.07
C ALA A 46 17.66 -10.00 -31.97
N LYS A 47 18.10 -11.16 -32.50
CA LYS A 47 17.36 -12.43 -32.33
C LYS A 47 17.25 -12.85 -30.87
N GLN A 48 18.31 -12.66 -30.09
CA GLN A 48 18.32 -12.99 -28.66
C GLN A 48 17.31 -12.17 -27.85
N LEU A 49 17.07 -10.89 -28.20
CA LEU A 49 15.99 -10.09 -27.59
C LEU A 49 14.64 -10.80 -27.75
N VAL A 50 14.28 -11.20 -28.98
CA VAL A 50 12.99 -11.87 -29.26
C VAL A 50 12.90 -13.23 -28.58
N LYS A 51 13.99 -14.01 -28.59
CA LYS A 51 14.05 -15.30 -27.87
C LYS A 51 13.81 -15.12 -26.37
N THR A 52 14.45 -14.13 -25.75
CA THR A 52 14.30 -13.82 -24.32
C THR A 52 12.88 -13.37 -24.01
N THR A 53 12.30 -12.50 -24.85
CA THR A 53 10.89 -12.10 -24.74
C THR A 53 9.96 -13.29 -24.80
N ASN A 54 10.10 -14.16 -25.80
CA ASN A 54 9.27 -15.37 -25.92
C ASN A 54 9.41 -16.29 -24.71
N ALA A 55 10.62 -16.45 -24.19
CA ALA A 55 10.87 -17.27 -23.01
C ALA A 55 10.24 -16.69 -21.73
N ILE A 56 10.13 -15.37 -21.60
CA ILE A 56 9.42 -14.74 -20.48
C ILE A 56 7.90 -14.83 -20.70
N VAL A 57 7.42 -14.52 -21.90
CA VAL A 57 5.99 -14.57 -22.27
C VAL A 57 5.45 -16.00 -22.20
N SER A 58 6.25 -17.05 -22.38
CA SER A 58 5.79 -18.42 -22.18
C SER A 58 5.36 -18.73 -20.73
N TYR A 59 5.73 -17.88 -19.77
CA TYR A 59 5.24 -17.95 -18.39
C TYR A 59 4.07 -17.00 -18.12
N TYR A 60 3.44 -16.46 -19.16
CA TYR A 60 2.30 -15.55 -19.07
C TYR A 60 1.18 -16.12 -18.17
N ASP A 61 0.77 -17.38 -18.37
CA ASP A 61 -0.23 -18.03 -17.52
C ASP A 61 0.18 -18.05 -16.04
N GLY A 62 1.48 -18.20 -15.75
CA GLY A 62 2.01 -18.15 -14.39
C GLY A 62 1.85 -16.75 -13.78
N PHE A 63 2.16 -15.69 -14.53
CA PHE A 63 1.95 -14.32 -14.08
C PHE A 63 0.47 -13.99 -13.90
N GLN A 64 -0.36 -14.43 -14.85
CA GLN A 64 -1.82 -14.25 -14.78
C GLN A 64 -2.40 -14.97 -13.56
N ASN A 65 -1.97 -16.21 -13.29
CA ASN A 65 -2.36 -16.95 -12.09
C ASN A 65 -1.97 -16.22 -10.80
N ILE A 66 -0.75 -15.67 -10.71
CA ILE A 66 -0.36 -14.86 -9.54
C ILE A 66 -1.25 -13.61 -9.42
N ALA A 67 -1.49 -12.90 -10.52
CA ALA A 67 -2.34 -11.71 -10.49
C ALA A 67 -3.77 -12.03 -10.01
N ASP A 68 -4.36 -13.10 -10.53
CA ASP A 68 -5.71 -13.55 -10.17
C ASP A 68 -5.76 -14.06 -8.73
N GLN A 69 -4.75 -14.82 -8.30
CA GLN A 69 -4.66 -15.38 -6.96
C GLN A 69 -4.46 -14.30 -5.89
N TYR A 70 -3.65 -13.28 -6.17
CA TYR A 70 -3.35 -12.20 -5.21
C TYR A 70 -4.37 -11.04 -5.25
N LYS A 71 -5.31 -11.05 -6.19
CA LYS A 71 -6.49 -10.17 -6.18
C LYS A 71 -7.36 -10.40 -4.93
N VAL A 72 -7.58 -11.66 -4.55
CA VAL A 72 -8.39 -12.02 -3.38
C VAL A 72 -7.74 -11.52 -2.07
N PRO A 73 -6.45 -11.78 -1.78
CA PRO A 73 -5.74 -11.15 -0.67
C PRO A 73 -5.89 -9.64 -0.59
N ALA A 74 -5.75 -8.94 -1.71
CA ALA A 74 -5.90 -7.49 -1.73
C ALA A 74 -7.31 -7.03 -1.39
N GLN A 75 -8.35 -7.71 -1.89
CA GLN A 75 -9.74 -7.46 -1.51
C GLN A 75 -9.99 -7.75 -0.03
N VAL A 76 -9.53 -8.90 0.49
CA VAL A 76 -9.69 -9.24 1.91
C VAL A 76 -9.04 -8.20 2.82
N ILE A 77 -7.83 -7.76 2.51
CA ILE A 77 -7.14 -6.70 3.25
C ILE A 77 -7.96 -5.39 3.16
N ASN A 78 -8.41 -5.00 1.97
CA ASN A 78 -9.18 -3.77 1.78
C ASN A 78 -10.49 -3.79 2.58
N ASP A 79 -11.24 -4.88 2.48
CA ASP A 79 -12.56 -5.04 3.09
C ASP A 79 -12.49 -5.06 4.63
N THR A 80 -11.39 -5.58 5.18
CA THR A 80 -11.17 -5.69 6.64
C THR A 80 -10.37 -4.54 7.23
N SER A 81 -9.68 -3.75 6.41
CA SER A 81 -8.84 -2.63 6.89
C SER A 81 -9.61 -1.62 7.73
N SER A 82 -10.87 -1.35 7.37
CA SER A 82 -11.70 -0.38 8.10
C SER A 82 -12.11 -0.90 9.48
N ASP A 83 -12.31 -2.20 9.64
CA ASP A 83 -12.68 -2.83 10.91
C ASP A 83 -11.49 -2.81 11.87
N LEU A 84 -10.29 -3.20 11.39
CA LEU A 84 -9.06 -3.10 12.17
C LEU A 84 -8.70 -1.65 12.52
N SER A 85 -8.93 -0.71 11.60
CA SER A 85 -8.73 0.73 11.87
C SER A 85 -9.63 1.23 12.99
N ARG A 86 -10.89 0.79 13.04
CA ARG A 86 -11.83 1.18 14.12
C ARG A 86 -11.48 0.53 15.45
N ALA A 87 -11.07 -0.73 15.44
CA ALA A 87 -10.65 -1.41 16.67
C ALA A 87 -9.36 -0.82 17.25
N THR A 88 -8.40 -0.47 16.39
CA THR A 88 -7.19 0.24 16.84
C THR A 88 -7.52 1.63 17.39
N ASP A 89 -8.44 2.36 16.76
CA ASP A 89 -8.96 3.65 17.25
C ASP A 89 -9.59 3.54 18.65
N LEU A 90 -10.47 2.55 18.87
CA LEU A 90 -11.03 2.26 20.20
C LEU A 90 -9.92 2.05 21.24
N LEU A 91 -8.87 1.30 20.91
CA LEU A 91 -7.79 0.99 21.85
C LEU A 91 -6.90 2.20 22.14
N LEU A 92 -6.72 3.09 21.16
CA LEU A 92 -6.05 4.37 21.37
C LEU A 92 -6.85 5.28 22.31
N VAL A 93 -8.17 5.38 22.12
CA VAL A 93 -9.05 6.14 23.02
C VAL A 93 -9.03 5.53 24.43
N ILE A 94 -9.09 4.21 24.57
CA ILE A 94 -8.97 3.54 25.87
C ILE A 94 -7.64 3.93 26.53
N ALA A 95 -6.52 3.83 25.80
CA ALA A 95 -5.20 4.19 26.31
C ALA A 95 -5.13 5.66 26.76
N GLU A 96 -5.73 6.57 26.01
CA GLU A 96 -5.81 7.98 26.35
C GLU A 96 -6.57 8.21 27.66
N VAL A 97 -7.83 7.76 27.75
CA VAL A 97 -8.69 8.08 28.90
C VAL A 97 -8.21 7.42 30.20
N VAL A 98 -7.68 6.19 30.13
CA VAL A 98 -7.15 5.52 31.35
C VAL A 98 -5.84 6.14 31.82
N THR A 99 -5.01 6.66 30.90
CA THR A 99 -3.77 7.35 31.27
C THR A 99 -4.06 8.69 31.92
N GLN A 100 -5.02 9.44 31.35
CA GLN A 100 -5.47 10.71 31.90
C GLN A 100 -6.08 10.54 33.30
N ASP A 101 -6.92 9.52 33.51
CA ASP A 101 -7.45 9.22 34.86
C ASP A 101 -6.38 8.72 35.83
N ALA A 102 -5.42 7.92 35.35
CA ALA A 102 -4.39 7.35 36.20
C ALA A 102 -3.44 8.42 36.77
N GLN A 103 -3.18 9.50 36.03
CA GLN A 103 -2.30 10.60 36.45
C GLN A 103 -0.94 10.10 36.97
N GLY A 104 -0.36 9.11 36.28
CA GLY A 104 0.92 8.47 36.63
C GLY A 104 0.86 7.42 37.76
N GLN A 105 -0.32 7.14 38.32
CA GLN A 105 -0.49 6.10 39.33
C GLN A 105 -0.72 4.72 38.71
N THR A 106 -0.35 3.67 39.45
CA THR A 106 -0.71 2.31 39.07
C THR A 106 -2.20 2.07 39.34
N LYS A 107 -2.97 1.82 38.29
CA LYS A 107 -4.42 1.54 38.39
C LYS A 107 -4.83 0.42 37.43
N THR A 108 -5.87 -0.31 37.81
CA THR A 108 -6.52 -1.32 36.98
C THR A 108 -7.96 -0.92 36.76
N TYR A 109 -8.40 -0.93 35.52
CA TYR A 109 -9.72 -0.54 35.08
C TYR A 109 -10.49 -1.76 34.57
N THR A 110 -11.73 -1.89 35.04
CA THR A 110 -12.71 -2.84 34.52
C THR A 110 -13.38 -2.30 33.26
N GLY A 111 -14.05 -3.17 32.51
CA GLY A 111 -14.78 -2.77 31.30
C GLY A 111 -15.81 -1.66 31.56
N GLN A 112 -16.50 -1.68 32.70
CA GLN A 112 -17.44 -0.62 33.07
C GLN A 112 -16.73 0.71 33.31
N GLN A 113 -15.64 0.73 34.08
CA GLN A 113 -14.88 1.96 34.33
C GLN A 113 -14.29 2.54 33.04
N ILE A 114 -13.84 1.69 32.11
CA ILE A 114 -13.40 2.13 30.78
C ILE A 114 -14.55 2.81 30.02
N GLN A 115 -15.75 2.22 30.02
CA GLN A 115 -16.91 2.84 29.37
C GLN A 115 -17.26 4.18 30.00
N ASP A 116 -17.25 4.25 31.33
CA ASP A 116 -17.60 5.47 32.07
C ASP A 116 -16.62 6.61 31.76
N LEU A 117 -15.33 6.32 31.60
CA LEU A 117 -14.32 7.29 31.17
C LEU A 117 -14.52 7.72 29.71
N ILE A 118 -14.75 6.77 28.79
CA ILE A 118 -15.05 7.10 27.38
C ILE A 118 -16.30 7.96 27.26
N ASN A 119 -17.33 7.71 28.08
CA ASN A 119 -18.58 8.47 28.03
C ASN A 119 -18.46 9.91 28.52
N GLN A 120 -17.34 10.33 29.11
CA GLN A 120 -17.14 11.72 29.53
C GLN A 120 -16.83 12.61 28.32
N ASP A 121 -15.89 12.19 27.46
CA ASP A 121 -15.38 13.02 26.35
C ASP A 121 -15.72 12.45 24.96
N TYR A 122 -16.03 11.15 24.89
CA TYR A 122 -16.18 10.38 23.66
C TYR A 122 -17.51 9.59 23.60
N SER A 123 -18.52 9.99 24.38
CA SER A 123 -19.82 9.29 24.52
C SER A 123 -20.51 8.94 23.20
N ARG A 124 -20.33 9.79 22.19
CA ARG A 124 -20.92 9.62 20.88
C ARG A 124 -20.17 8.57 20.05
N ASN A 125 -18.85 8.45 20.21
CA ASN A 125 -18.00 7.73 19.26
C ASN A 125 -18.22 6.21 19.31
N PHE A 126 -18.51 5.68 20.50
CA PHE A 126 -18.61 4.25 20.76
C PHE A 126 -19.89 3.91 21.52
N LYS A 127 -20.65 2.96 21.01
CA LYS A 127 -21.80 2.38 21.71
C LYS A 127 -21.51 0.93 22.04
N PHE A 128 -21.18 0.67 23.30
CA PHE A 128 -20.90 -0.67 23.78
C PHE A 128 -22.19 -1.47 24.00
N LYS A 129 -22.20 -2.71 23.51
CA LYS A 129 -23.21 -3.74 23.82
C LYS A 129 -22.75 -4.61 24.97
N SER A 130 -21.45 -4.88 25.02
CA SER A 130 -20.76 -5.54 26.13
C SER A 130 -19.32 -5.05 26.18
N ASN A 131 -18.73 -5.00 27.37
CA ASN A 131 -17.32 -4.69 27.52
C ASN A 131 -16.71 -5.51 28.66
N ASN A 132 -15.87 -6.46 28.28
CA ASN A 132 -15.04 -7.27 29.16
C ASN A 132 -13.56 -6.92 28.99
N LEU A 133 -13.23 -5.76 28.42
CA LEU A 133 -11.86 -5.26 28.37
C LEU A 133 -11.39 -4.92 29.78
N THR A 134 -10.09 -5.07 29.97
CA THR A 134 -9.36 -4.64 31.15
C THR A 134 -8.17 -3.81 30.68
N ALA A 135 -7.89 -2.74 31.42
CA ALA A 135 -6.71 -1.91 31.19
C ALA A 135 -5.95 -1.78 32.50
N LYS A 136 -4.63 -1.95 32.47
CA LYS A 136 -3.76 -1.74 33.62
C LYS A 136 -2.71 -0.70 33.26
N VAL A 137 -2.67 0.38 34.01
CA VAL A 137 -1.64 1.42 33.92
C VAL A 137 -0.60 1.17 35.00
N VAL A 138 0.68 1.14 34.64
CA VAL A 138 1.83 1.03 35.55
C VAL A 138 2.89 2.01 35.08
N GLY A 139 2.98 3.17 35.74
CA GLY A 139 3.82 4.27 35.26
C GLY A 139 3.40 4.67 33.84
N ASP A 140 4.36 4.65 32.92
CA ASP A 140 4.21 5.01 31.50
C ASP A 140 3.79 3.83 30.60
N SER A 141 3.39 2.70 31.20
CA SER A 141 3.01 1.48 30.48
C SER A 141 1.54 1.14 30.70
N ILE A 142 0.85 0.77 29.62
CA ILE A 142 -0.56 0.41 29.59
C ILE A 142 -0.67 -1.00 28.99
N THR A 143 -1.31 -1.91 29.72
CA THR A 143 -1.65 -3.24 29.20
C THR A 143 -3.16 -3.34 29.01
N ILE A 144 -3.61 -3.68 27.81
CA ILE A 144 -5.02 -3.87 27.46
C ILE A 144 -5.26 -5.32 27.05
N SER A 145 -6.34 -5.93 27.55
CA SER A 145 -6.74 -7.31 27.22
C SER A 145 -8.23 -7.52 27.44
N GLY A 146 -8.80 -8.54 26.79
CA GLY A 146 -10.21 -8.92 26.91
C GLY A 146 -10.96 -8.76 25.60
N ASN A 147 -12.27 -8.51 25.68
CA ASN A 147 -13.11 -8.32 24.51
C ASN A 147 -14.23 -7.30 24.74
N ALA A 148 -14.73 -6.72 23.66
CA ALA A 148 -15.91 -5.86 23.66
C ALA A 148 -16.74 -6.07 22.40
N ASN A 149 -18.05 -5.91 22.52
CA ASN A 149 -18.94 -5.73 21.38
C ASN A 149 -19.33 -4.25 21.33
N VAL A 150 -18.98 -3.58 20.22
CA VAL A 150 -19.11 -2.14 20.07
C VAL A 150 -19.69 -1.79 18.70
N GLN A 151 -20.51 -0.75 18.67
CA GLN A 151 -20.89 -0.07 17.44
C GLN A 151 -20.17 1.27 17.35
N TYR A 152 -19.64 1.57 16.18
CA TYR A 152 -18.95 2.82 15.92
C TYR A 152 -19.90 3.86 15.35
N TRP A 153 -19.77 5.10 15.79
CA TRP A 153 -20.52 6.22 15.26
C TRP A 153 -20.27 6.41 13.76
N GLN A 154 -21.33 6.71 13.00
CA GLN A 154 -21.24 6.96 11.56
C GLN A 154 -21.71 8.36 11.17
N ALA A 155 -22.83 8.80 11.74
CA ALA A 155 -23.45 10.07 11.38
C ALA A 155 -24.44 10.52 12.46
N PHE A 156 -24.89 11.76 12.35
CA PHE A 156 -26.06 12.24 13.08
C PHE A 156 -27.35 11.80 12.37
N ASN A 157 -28.38 11.50 13.15
CA ASN A 157 -29.74 11.29 12.66
C ASN A 157 -30.43 12.65 12.50
N TRP A 158 -30.19 13.30 11.35
CA TRP A 158 -30.71 14.64 11.07
C TRP A 158 -32.24 14.72 11.08
N ASP A 159 -32.92 13.65 10.65
CA ASP A 159 -34.38 13.59 10.67
C ASP A 159 -34.91 13.67 12.11
N LYS A 160 -34.32 12.90 13.02
CA LYS A 160 -34.70 12.93 14.44
C LYS A 160 -34.35 14.25 15.12
N ILE A 161 -33.16 14.81 14.84
CA ILE A 161 -32.76 16.12 15.38
C ILE A 161 -33.75 17.21 14.94
N THR A 162 -34.19 17.17 13.68
CA THR A 162 -35.16 18.11 13.13
C THR A 162 -36.55 17.90 13.73
N ALA A 163 -37.03 16.65 13.82
CA ALA A 163 -38.33 16.32 14.38
C ALA A 163 -38.46 16.70 15.86
N ASP A 164 -37.41 16.49 16.64
CA ASP A 164 -37.37 16.83 18.07
C ASP A 164 -37.03 18.32 18.31
N ASN A 165 -36.80 19.10 17.24
CA ASN A 165 -36.31 20.49 17.30
C ASN A 165 -35.06 20.66 18.18
N ALA A 166 -34.18 19.66 18.18
CA ALA A 166 -33.08 19.53 19.13
C ALA A 166 -32.00 20.62 18.95
N TRP A 167 -31.93 21.25 17.77
CA TRP A 167 -31.05 22.40 17.49
C TRP A 167 -31.29 23.60 18.42
N ASN A 168 -32.54 23.78 18.84
CA ASN A 168 -32.96 24.89 19.69
C ASN A 168 -32.90 24.55 21.18
N ASN A 169 -32.52 23.32 21.52
CA ASN A 169 -32.35 22.90 22.90
C ASN A 169 -30.90 23.14 23.32
N SER A 170 -30.70 23.95 24.36
CA SER A 170 -29.39 24.42 24.83
C SER A 170 -28.46 23.30 25.30
N ASN A 171 -28.97 22.08 25.49
CA ASN A 171 -28.22 20.98 26.07
C ASN A 171 -28.04 19.83 25.08
N HIS A 172 -26.79 19.65 24.66
CA HIS A 172 -26.14 18.34 24.45
C HIS A 172 -26.72 17.37 23.40
N TRP A 173 -27.53 17.82 22.43
CA TRP A 173 -28.03 16.93 21.36
C TRP A 173 -26.87 16.26 20.59
N SER A 174 -25.73 16.94 20.46
CA SER A 174 -24.55 16.41 19.77
C SER A 174 -23.82 15.32 20.57
N SER A 175 -24.05 15.19 21.88
CA SER A 175 -23.47 14.15 22.74
C SER A 175 -24.49 13.11 23.21
N ASP A 176 -25.78 13.27 22.89
CA ASP A 176 -26.82 12.30 23.17
C ASP A 176 -26.83 11.17 22.10
N PRO A 177 -26.61 9.90 22.50
CA PRO A 177 -26.65 8.76 21.60
C PRO A 177 -27.97 8.58 20.84
N ALA A 178 -29.08 9.14 21.32
CA ALA A 178 -30.38 9.07 20.66
C ALA A 178 -30.41 9.77 19.29
N TYR A 179 -29.55 10.77 19.09
CA TYR A 179 -29.42 11.52 17.83
C TYR A 179 -28.30 11.00 16.93
N SER A 180 -27.73 9.84 17.26
CA SER A 180 -26.60 9.26 16.54
C SER A 180 -26.98 7.99 15.79
N ILE A 181 -26.45 7.86 14.57
CA ILE A 181 -26.48 6.64 13.77
C ILE A 181 -25.19 5.89 14.03
N TYR A 182 -25.34 4.67 14.54
CA TYR A 182 -24.24 3.74 14.78
C TYR A 182 -24.23 2.68 13.69
N GLY A 183 -23.02 2.24 13.35
CA GLY A 183 -22.82 1.17 12.40
C GLY A 183 -23.21 -0.20 12.94
N GLU A 184 -22.80 -1.18 12.15
CA GLU A 184 -22.90 -2.59 12.49
C GLU A 184 -22.09 -2.93 13.76
N ASP A 185 -22.54 -3.97 14.46
CA ASP A 185 -21.84 -4.49 15.64
C ASP A 185 -20.48 -5.07 15.21
N SER A 186 -19.46 -4.81 16.02
CA SER A 186 -18.12 -5.35 15.85
C SER A 186 -17.64 -5.94 17.17
N GLU A 187 -17.21 -7.19 17.12
CA GLU A 187 -16.51 -7.81 18.24
C GLU A 187 -15.01 -7.49 18.12
N VAL A 188 -14.45 -6.87 19.16
CA VAL A 188 -13.02 -6.58 19.29
C VAL A 188 -12.45 -7.49 20.37
N THR A 189 -11.40 -8.23 20.04
CA THR A 189 -10.65 -9.06 20.99
C THR A 189 -9.21 -8.60 21.05
N VAL A 190 -8.69 -8.43 22.26
CA VAL A 190 -7.34 -7.96 22.53
C VAL A 190 -6.62 -8.95 23.44
N SER A 191 -5.42 -9.34 23.05
CA SER A 191 -4.57 -10.22 23.85
C SER A 191 -3.24 -9.51 24.12
N ASN A 192 -3.00 -9.18 25.40
CA ASN A 192 -1.74 -8.63 25.90
C ASN A 192 -1.18 -7.47 25.07
N LEU A 193 -2.02 -6.52 24.64
CA LEU A 193 -1.54 -5.32 23.98
C LEU A 193 -0.87 -4.42 25.02
N VAL A 194 0.45 -4.25 24.91
CA VAL A 194 1.21 -3.35 25.78
C VAL A 194 1.68 -2.14 24.99
N LEU A 195 1.26 -0.96 25.45
CA LEU A 195 1.63 0.34 24.93
C LEU A 195 2.48 1.07 25.97
N GLU A 196 3.60 1.63 25.56
CA GLU A 196 4.50 2.39 26.43
C GLU A 196 4.68 3.80 25.89
N ALA A 197 4.53 4.80 26.75
CA ALA A 197 4.30 6.16 26.33
C ALA A 197 4.65 7.20 27.42
N PRO A 198 5.26 8.34 27.06
CA PRO A 198 6.30 8.51 26.04
C PRO A 198 7.71 8.39 26.63
N PHE A 199 8.65 7.83 25.87
CA PHE A 199 10.09 7.98 26.12
C PHE A 199 10.58 9.26 25.44
N ILE A 200 11.27 10.10 26.21
CA ILE A 200 11.72 11.40 25.74
C ILE A 200 13.23 11.36 25.53
N ASP A 201 13.71 11.94 24.43
CA ASP A 201 15.14 12.18 24.25
C ASP A 201 15.68 13.18 25.29
N THR A 202 17.00 13.21 25.49
CA THR A 202 17.60 14.13 26.49
C THR A 202 17.28 15.61 26.19
N ALA A 203 17.08 15.95 24.93
CA ALA A 203 16.73 17.30 24.48
C ALA A 203 15.24 17.65 24.62
N ARG A 204 14.34 16.69 24.91
CA ARG A 204 12.88 16.87 24.96
C ARG A 204 12.24 17.36 23.67
N THR A 205 12.83 16.97 22.55
CA THR A 205 12.38 17.27 21.19
C THR A 205 11.73 16.06 20.52
N ALA A 206 11.96 14.84 21.01
CA ALA A 206 11.38 13.63 20.45
C ALA A 206 10.58 12.84 21.50
N TYR A 207 9.36 12.48 21.14
CA TYR A 207 8.44 11.64 21.91
C TYR A 207 8.32 10.29 21.23
N ASN A 208 8.79 9.24 21.89
CA ASN A 208 8.72 7.89 21.36
C ASN A 208 7.70 7.07 22.14
N TYR A 209 6.95 6.26 21.42
CA TYR A 209 5.96 5.34 21.93
C TYR A 209 6.35 3.95 21.45
N LYS A 210 6.14 2.95 22.28
CA LYS A 210 6.44 1.57 21.93
C LYS A 210 5.18 0.73 22.01
N ILE A 211 5.00 -0.11 21.01
CA ILE A 211 4.04 -1.21 21.04
C ILE A 211 4.89 -2.46 21.26
N GLN A 212 4.75 -3.12 22.41
CA GLN A 212 5.53 -4.32 22.67
C GLN A 212 5.09 -5.47 21.76
N ASN A 213 6.01 -6.41 21.52
CA ASN A 213 5.68 -7.66 20.86
C ASN A 213 4.63 -8.50 21.65
N ASN A 214 4.13 -9.55 21.01
CA ASN A 214 3.10 -10.47 21.49
C ASN A 214 1.68 -9.91 21.63
N GLY A 215 1.50 -8.59 21.48
CA GLY A 215 0.17 -8.00 21.37
C GLY A 215 -0.59 -8.54 20.16
N LYS A 216 -1.88 -8.83 20.34
CA LYS A 216 -2.81 -9.17 19.24
C LYS A 216 -4.10 -8.37 19.36
N ILE A 217 -4.55 -7.82 18.23
CA ILE A 217 -5.82 -7.11 18.08
C ILE A 217 -6.59 -7.85 17.00
N SER A 218 -7.79 -8.32 17.31
CA SER A 218 -8.65 -9.04 16.37
C SER A 218 -10.03 -8.42 16.33
N THR A 219 -10.64 -8.43 15.16
CA THR A 219 -12.00 -7.96 14.92
C THR A 219 -12.82 -9.04 14.25
N LYS A 220 -14.10 -9.09 14.57
CA LYS A 220 -15.10 -9.88 13.84
C LYS A 220 -16.31 -9.00 13.54
N ASN A 221 -16.63 -8.86 12.26
CA ASN A 221 -17.79 -8.07 11.82
C ASN A 221 -19.06 -8.93 11.70
N LEU A 222 -20.20 -8.32 11.38
CA LEU A 222 -21.49 -9.02 11.24
C LEU A 222 -21.52 -10.09 10.15
N LYS A 223 -20.60 -10.03 9.17
CA LYS A 223 -20.43 -11.09 8.16
C LYS A 223 -19.62 -12.28 8.69
N ASN A 224 -19.32 -12.31 9.99
CA ASN A 224 -18.40 -13.24 10.64
C ASN A 224 -16.99 -13.24 10.04
N GLN A 225 -16.60 -12.19 9.32
CA GLN A 225 -15.26 -12.06 8.79
C GLN A 225 -14.33 -11.63 9.92
N THR A 226 -13.30 -12.42 10.16
CA THR A 226 -12.28 -12.13 11.16
C THR A 226 -11.07 -11.48 10.51
N ALA A 227 -10.48 -10.52 11.20
CA ALA A 227 -9.20 -9.94 10.82
C ALA A 227 -8.38 -9.66 12.07
N SER A 228 -7.06 -9.78 11.99
CA SER A 228 -6.20 -9.51 13.14
C SER A 228 -4.85 -8.94 12.76
N PHE A 229 -4.32 -8.13 13.66
CA PHE A 229 -2.93 -7.74 13.71
C PHE A 229 -2.27 -8.37 14.94
N SER A 230 -1.07 -8.91 14.76
CA SER A 230 -0.20 -9.31 15.87
C SER A 230 1.22 -8.85 15.65
N PHE A 231 1.95 -8.64 16.74
CA PHE A 231 3.30 -8.08 16.72
C PHE A 231 4.31 -9.15 17.14
N THR A 232 5.21 -9.54 16.25
CA THR A 232 6.29 -10.50 16.58
C THR A 232 7.56 -9.80 17.07
N ALA A 233 7.65 -8.49 16.88
CA ALA A 233 8.73 -7.64 17.37
C ALA A 233 8.18 -6.32 17.92
N ASP A 234 8.99 -5.65 18.72
CA ASP A 234 8.66 -4.34 19.26
C ASP A 234 8.56 -3.30 18.13
N SER A 235 7.49 -2.51 18.16
CA SER A 235 7.21 -1.46 17.18
C SER A 235 7.30 -0.09 17.84
N ILE A 236 7.59 0.95 17.04
CA ILE A 236 7.85 2.30 17.55
C ILE A 236 6.99 3.30 16.79
N ALA A 237 6.35 4.22 17.51
CA ALA A 237 5.86 5.48 16.96
C ALA A 237 6.66 6.64 17.55
N SER A 238 6.92 7.68 16.76
CA SER A 238 7.75 8.82 17.18
C SER A 238 7.16 10.12 16.67
N MET A 239 7.21 11.17 17.50
CA MET A 239 6.88 12.54 17.14
C MET A 239 8.08 13.43 17.48
N VAL A 240 8.57 14.17 16.49
CA VAL A 240 9.74 15.05 16.63
C VAL A 240 9.31 16.49 16.41
N TYR A 241 9.67 17.36 17.34
CA TYR A 241 9.32 18.77 17.38
C TYR A 241 10.55 19.66 17.20
N ALA A 242 10.33 20.93 16.86
CA ALA A 242 11.39 21.90 16.64
C ALA A 242 12.08 22.35 17.93
N THR A 243 11.31 22.48 19.01
CA THR A 243 11.73 23.04 20.30
C THR A 243 11.54 22.03 21.41
N ALA A 244 12.24 22.22 22.52
CA ALA A 244 12.08 21.39 23.71
C ALA A 244 10.87 21.87 24.53
N ASP A 245 9.91 20.99 24.78
CA ASP A 245 8.77 21.22 25.68
C ASP A 245 8.10 19.90 26.02
N THR A 246 7.36 19.83 27.13
CA THR A 246 6.52 18.71 27.56
C THR A 246 5.26 18.58 26.72
N MET A 247 4.79 17.36 26.45
CA MET A 247 3.64 17.10 25.57
C MET A 247 2.38 17.86 25.98
N GLY A 248 2.13 18.01 27.29
CA GLY A 248 0.95 18.71 27.81
C GLY A 248 0.93 20.23 27.57
N ASN A 249 2.07 20.84 27.24
CA ASN A 249 2.18 22.27 26.95
C ASN A 249 2.23 22.57 25.44
N ARG A 250 2.25 21.54 24.58
CA ARG A 250 2.40 21.73 23.15
C ARG A 250 1.09 22.12 22.49
N GLU A 251 1.11 23.26 21.81
CA GLU A 251 0.07 23.70 20.88
C GLU A 251 0.51 23.54 19.41
N ASP A 252 1.80 23.25 19.18
CA ASP A 252 2.38 23.05 17.86
C ASP A 252 2.21 21.61 17.35
N ILE A 253 2.23 21.42 16.03
CA ILE A 253 2.28 20.07 15.43
C ILE A 253 3.74 19.64 15.26
N PRO A 254 4.04 18.33 15.33
CA PRO A 254 5.42 17.85 15.19
C PRO A 254 5.96 18.15 13.78
N ASN A 255 7.26 18.45 13.71
CA ASN A 255 7.99 18.58 12.45
C ASN A 255 8.02 17.24 11.68
N GLN A 256 8.05 16.12 12.40
CA GLN A 256 8.03 14.79 11.82
C GLN A 256 7.27 13.83 12.72
N ALA A 257 6.43 12.99 12.14
CA ALA A 257 5.86 11.82 12.80
C ALA A 257 6.33 10.56 12.08
N THR A 258 6.63 9.52 12.82
CA THR A 258 7.11 8.23 12.27
C THR A 258 6.37 7.09 12.95
N LEU A 259 5.92 6.12 12.16
CA LEU A 259 5.42 4.84 12.66
C LEU A 259 6.25 3.75 12.02
N LYS A 260 6.92 2.92 12.82
CA LYS A 260 7.69 1.77 12.38
C LYS A 260 7.18 0.52 13.08
N LEU A 261 6.36 -0.24 12.38
CA LEU A 261 5.87 -1.54 12.82
C LEU A 261 6.86 -2.62 12.38
N GLN A 262 7.41 -3.36 13.33
CA GLN A 262 8.33 -4.46 13.07
C GLN A 262 7.64 -5.80 13.31
N GLY A 263 7.81 -6.72 12.37
CA GLY A 263 7.25 -8.07 12.50
C GLY A 263 5.72 -8.07 12.67
N LEU A 264 5.02 -7.19 11.96
CA LEU A 264 3.57 -7.14 11.94
C LEU A 264 3.02 -8.34 11.15
N VAL A 265 2.12 -9.09 11.76
CA VAL A 265 1.42 -10.20 11.12
C VAL A 265 -0.05 -9.83 10.97
N PHE A 266 -0.52 -9.78 9.73
CA PHE A 266 -1.94 -9.66 9.38
C PHE A 266 -2.51 -11.03 9.05
N GLU A 267 -3.67 -11.36 9.61
CA GLU A 267 -4.42 -12.58 9.30
C GLU A 267 -5.90 -12.27 9.09
N SER A 268 -6.46 -12.69 7.96
CA SER A 268 -7.89 -12.66 7.69
C SER A 268 -8.26 -13.70 6.65
N ALA A 269 -9.30 -14.50 6.91
CA ALA A 269 -9.64 -15.67 6.08
C ALA A 269 -8.38 -16.53 5.80
N ASP A 270 -8.11 -16.86 4.53
CA ASP A 270 -6.92 -17.63 4.10
C ASP A 270 -5.69 -16.74 3.79
N VAL A 271 -5.74 -15.46 4.14
CA VAL A 271 -4.71 -14.48 3.86
C VAL A 271 -3.85 -14.28 5.10
N LYS A 272 -2.54 -14.44 4.93
CA LYS A 272 -1.54 -14.16 5.97
C LYS A 272 -0.41 -13.32 5.41
N ALA A 273 -0.26 -12.09 5.89
CA ALA A 273 0.88 -11.25 5.54
C ALA A 273 1.82 -11.12 6.74
N ASN A 274 3.04 -11.63 6.59
CA ASN A 274 4.12 -11.47 7.57
C ASN A 274 5.00 -10.30 7.12
N LEU A 275 4.71 -9.11 7.63
CA LEU A 275 5.39 -7.87 7.28
C LEU A 275 6.55 -7.65 8.25
N ALA A 276 7.77 -7.90 7.76
CA ALA A 276 8.99 -7.64 8.51
C ALA A 276 9.11 -6.14 8.86
N GLU A 277 8.65 -5.25 7.98
CA GLU A 277 8.63 -3.81 8.21
C GLU A 277 7.40 -3.17 7.56
N VAL A 278 6.69 -2.35 8.34
CA VAL A 278 5.77 -1.32 7.84
C VAL A 278 6.21 0.01 8.44
N SER A 279 6.73 0.91 7.61
CA SER A 279 7.21 2.21 8.07
C SER A 279 6.48 3.35 7.35
N LEU A 280 6.01 4.33 8.10
CA LEU A 280 5.38 5.55 7.61
C LEU A 280 6.12 6.75 8.20
N ILE A 281 6.51 7.71 7.37
CA ILE A 281 7.05 9.00 7.80
C ILE A 281 6.17 10.10 7.26
N ALA A 282 5.64 10.93 8.15
CA ALA A 282 4.97 12.18 7.80
C ALA A 282 5.83 13.37 8.24
N ARG A 283 5.86 14.42 7.43
CA ARG A 283 6.62 15.65 7.70
C ARG A 283 5.67 16.84 7.72
N LYS A 284 5.98 17.81 8.56
CA LYS A 284 5.27 19.08 8.58
C LYS A 284 5.48 19.81 7.25
N ALA A 285 4.38 20.29 6.70
CA ALA A 285 4.33 21.19 5.56
C ALA A 285 3.54 22.44 5.97
N ILE A 286 3.93 23.59 5.43
CA ILE A 286 3.27 24.87 5.66
C ILE A 286 2.65 25.30 4.35
N PHE A 287 1.33 25.39 4.29
CA PHE A 287 0.59 25.89 3.14
C PHE A 287 0.21 27.35 3.38
N ASN A 288 0.40 28.21 2.38
CA ASN A 288 0.01 29.62 2.44
C ASN A 288 -0.97 29.91 1.30
N ASN A 289 -2.16 30.44 1.61
CA ASN A 289 -3.17 30.80 0.60
C ASN A 289 -3.17 32.29 0.22
N GLY A 290 -2.17 33.06 0.69
CA GLY A 290 -2.05 34.50 0.52
C GLY A 290 -2.69 35.33 1.65
N VAL A 291 -3.43 34.68 2.56
CA VAL A 291 -4.09 35.30 3.71
C VAL A 291 -3.62 34.64 5.01
N ASP A 292 -3.70 33.31 5.06
CA ASP A 292 -3.41 32.49 6.23
C ASP A 292 -2.39 31.40 5.90
N THR A 293 -1.74 30.91 6.94
CA THR A 293 -0.90 29.71 6.88
C THR A 293 -1.58 28.54 7.58
N LEU A 294 -1.55 27.37 6.96
CA LEU A 294 -2.00 26.11 7.54
C LEU A 294 -0.80 25.16 7.66
N GLU A 295 -0.52 24.71 8.88
CA GLU A 295 0.45 23.64 9.11
C GLU A 295 -0.24 22.27 9.06
N GLN A 296 0.37 21.30 8.37
CA GLN A 296 -0.14 19.94 8.32
C GLN A 296 0.98 18.90 8.19
N LEU A 297 0.79 17.74 8.81
CA LEU A 297 1.61 16.55 8.54
C LEU A 297 1.22 15.91 7.21
N ILE A 298 2.17 15.83 6.28
CA ILE A 298 2.01 15.19 4.99
C ILE A 298 2.80 13.87 4.99
N PRO A 299 2.16 12.72 4.74
CA PRO A 299 2.87 11.46 4.50
C PRO A 299 3.86 11.61 3.35
N SER A 300 5.13 11.36 3.66
CA SER A 300 6.26 11.59 2.76
C SER A 300 6.98 10.30 2.39
N GLU A 301 6.97 9.28 3.25
CA GLU A 301 7.57 7.98 2.94
C GLU A 301 6.69 6.86 3.49
N LEU A 302 6.53 5.79 2.71
CA LEU A 302 5.88 4.55 3.12
C LEU A 302 6.74 3.38 2.65
N VAL A 303 7.05 2.45 3.56
CA VAL A 303 7.77 1.21 3.28
C VAL A 303 6.93 0.04 3.74
N LEU A 304 6.74 -0.95 2.87
CA LEU A 304 6.18 -2.25 3.20
C LEU A 304 7.15 -3.32 2.75
N LYS A 305 7.58 -4.18 3.68
CA LYS A 305 8.47 -5.31 3.38
C LYS A 305 7.99 -6.56 4.08
N GLY A 306 7.87 -7.65 3.34
CA GLY A 306 7.51 -8.93 3.94
C GLY A 306 7.06 -9.99 2.95
N LEU A 307 6.35 -10.97 3.48
CA LEU A 307 5.82 -12.11 2.75
C LEU A 307 4.29 -12.07 2.79
N VAL A 308 3.66 -12.12 1.62
CA VAL A 308 2.19 -12.25 1.51
C VAL A 308 1.87 -13.70 1.13
N GLY A 309 1.31 -14.43 2.09
CA GLY A 309 0.83 -15.79 1.93
C GLY A 309 -0.66 -15.84 1.61
N TYR A 310 -1.02 -16.68 0.65
CA TYR A 310 -2.41 -17.06 0.37
C TYR A 310 -2.45 -18.54 0.00
N GLN A 311 -3.26 -19.31 0.74
CA GLN A 311 -3.26 -20.77 0.65
C GLN A 311 -1.85 -21.36 0.85
N GLN A 312 -1.34 -22.14 -0.11
CA GLN A 312 -0.01 -22.77 -0.04
C GLN A 312 1.10 -21.95 -0.71
N GLU A 313 0.81 -20.72 -1.14
CA GLU A 313 1.74 -19.90 -1.91
C GLU A 313 2.13 -18.64 -1.17
N SER A 314 3.32 -18.13 -1.48
CA SER A 314 3.90 -16.97 -0.82
C SER A 314 4.63 -16.08 -1.82
N LEU A 315 4.40 -14.78 -1.72
CA LEU A 315 4.99 -13.76 -2.56
C LEU A 315 5.81 -12.81 -1.68
N ASN A 316 7.09 -12.64 -2.01
CA ASN A 316 7.90 -11.61 -1.38
C ASN A 316 7.52 -10.24 -1.95
N LEU A 317 7.27 -9.30 -1.04
CA LEU A 317 6.91 -7.93 -1.35
C LEU A 317 7.92 -6.98 -0.71
N GLU A 318 8.51 -6.11 -1.52
CA GLU A 318 9.17 -4.90 -1.06
C GLU A 318 8.57 -3.71 -1.82
N ALA A 319 7.91 -2.80 -1.11
CA ALA A 319 7.33 -1.61 -1.69
C ALA A 319 7.80 -0.37 -0.93
N LYS A 320 8.17 0.67 -1.66
CA LYS A 320 8.55 1.97 -1.12
C LYS A 320 7.94 3.10 -1.93
N PHE A 321 7.14 3.93 -1.27
CA PHE A 321 6.65 5.19 -1.81
C PHE A 321 7.41 6.35 -1.15
N ASN A 322 7.79 7.35 -1.95
CA ASN A 322 8.36 8.61 -1.49
C ASN A 322 7.69 9.80 -2.17
N LEU A 323 7.33 10.81 -1.40
CA LEU A 323 7.02 12.14 -1.87
C LEU A 323 8.31 12.97 -1.82
N ASN A 324 8.82 13.37 -2.97
CA ASN A 324 10.06 14.12 -3.12
C ASN A 324 9.88 15.65 -3.05
N ASN A 325 8.68 16.11 -2.69
CA ASN A 325 8.43 17.52 -2.44
C ASN A 325 9.31 18.04 -1.30
N ASP A 326 9.81 19.26 -1.46
CA ASP A 326 10.54 19.95 -0.40
C ASP A 326 9.54 20.54 0.60
N LEU A 327 9.06 19.69 1.51
CA LEU A 327 8.07 20.06 2.54
C LEU A 327 8.64 21.03 3.60
N SER A 328 9.94 21.34 3.57
CA SER A 328 10.56 22.32 4.47
C SER A 328 10.26 23.77 4.07
N LYS A 329 9.84 23.99 2.82
CA LYS A 329 9.47 25.31 2.31
C LYS A 329 7.97 25.57 2.50
N VAL A 330 7.64 26.85 2.60
CA VAL A 330 6.24 27.29 2.50
C VAL A 330 5.74 26.99 1.09
N ILE A 331 4.66 26.23 1.00
CA ILE A 331 3.97 25.88 -0.24
C ILE A 331 2.89 26.93 -0.48
N ASP A 332 3.12 27.76 -1.49
CA ASP A 332 2.16 28.81 -1.88
C ASP A 332 1.05 28.22 -2.75
N VAL A 333 -0.17 28.13 -2.19
CA VAL A 333 -1.38 27.71 -2.91
C VAL A 333 -2.24 28.92 -3.34
N SER A 334 -1.76 30.14 -3.10
CA SER A 334 -2.45 31.36 -3.54
C SER A 334 -2.46 31.44 -5.06
N ALA A 335 -3.57 31.97 -5.61
CA ALA A 335 -3.72 32.23 -7.04
C ALA A 335 -3.33 31.06 -7.99
N GLY A 336 -3.36 29.80 -7.51
CA GLY A 336 -2.99 28.62 -8.29
C GLY A 336 -1.48 28.43 -8.54
N GLN A 337 -0.61 29.03 -7.73
CA GLN A 337 0.85 28.81 -7.81
C GLN A 337 1.18 27.32 -7.63
N GLU A 338 0.79 26.74 -6.49
CA GLU A 338 0.74 25.30 -6.28
C GLU A 338 -0.72 24.81 -6.35
N THR A 339 -0.92 23.71 -7.06
CA THR A 339 -2.20 23.03 -7.30
C THR A 339 -2.01 21.53 -7.07
N SER A 340 -3.11 20.77 -7.02
CA SER A 340 -3.01 19.31 -6.93
C SER A 340 -2.29 18.66 -8.13
N THR A 341 -2.13 19.37 -9.25
CA THR A 341 -1.53 18.82 -10.47
C THR A 341 -0.02 19.00 -10.54
N ASN A 342 0.54 20.07 -9.97
CA ASN A 342 1.99 20.31 -9.92
C ASN A 342 2.62 19.95 -8.57
N PHE A 343 1.82 19.82 -7.50
CA PHE A 343 2.32 19.40 -6.20
C PHE A 343 2.87 17.97 -6.19
N ILE A 344 2.41 17.06 -7.05
CA ILE A 344 2.80 15.66 -6.92
C ILE A 344 4.16 15.40 -7.59
N ASN A 345 5.21 15.36 -6.78
CA ASN A 345 6.51 14.79 -7.14
C ASN A 345 6.77 13.53 -6.31
N ALA A 346 6.47 12.35 -6.84
CA ALA A 346 6.52 11.10 -6.11
C ALA A 346 7.26 9.99 -6.86
N ASN A 347 7.87 9.09 -6.10
CA ASN A 347 8.46 7.84 -6.56
C ASN A 347 7.74 6.66 -5.91
N LEU A 348 7.50 5.61 -6.69
CA LEU A 348 7.03 4.32 -6.21
C LEU A 348 8.02 3.24 -6.69
N ASN A 349 8.55 2.47 -5.75
CA ASN A 349 9.37 1.30 -6.06
C ASN A 349 8.64 0.07 -5.54
N VAL A 350 8.47 -0.95 -6.37
CA VAL A 350 7.83 -2.21 -5.99
C VAL A 350 8.65 -3.35 -6.54
N LYS A 351 9.05 -4.26 -5.68
CA LYS A 351 9.70 -5.51 -6.02
C LYS A 351 8.85 -6.67 -5.56
N LEU A 352 8.50 -7.53 -6.51
CA LEU A 352 7.78 -8.78 -6.30
C LEU A 352 8.69 -9.93 -6.69
N SER A 353 8.76 -10.97 -5.86
CA SER A 353 9.49 -12.19 -6.21
C SER A 353 8.89 -13.43 -5.59
N GLY A 354 9.01 -14.55 -6.29
CA GLY A 354 8.43 -15.83 -5.91
C GLY A 354 8.76 -16.90 -6.95
N ASN A 355 7.88 -17.90 -7.09
CA ASN A 355 8.00 -18.93 -8.11
C ASN A 355 6.73 -18.96 -8.97
N LEU A 356 6.90 -19.10 -10.28
CA LEU A 356 5.81 -19.33 -11.24
C LEU A 356 5.55 -20.83 -11.33
N LYS A 357 4.29 -21.24 -11.17
CA LYS A 357 3.83 -22.59 -11.53
C LYS A 357 3.26 -22.52 -12.95
N GLY A 358 4.04 -22.94 -13.94
CA GLY A 358 3.49 -23.22 -15.27
C GLY A 358 2.57 -24.45 -15.21
N ALA A 359 1.67 -24.58 -16.18
CA ALA A 359 0.62 -25.62 -16.19
C ALA A 359 1.11 -27.08 -16.10
N ASN A 360 2.42 -27.35 -16.26
CA ASN A 360 3.08 -28.64 -16.00
C ASN A 360 4.61 -28.46 -15.77
N ALA A 361 5.04 -27.28 -15.31
CA ALA A 361 6.46 -26.95 -15.19
C ALA A 361 6.94 -27.03 -13.73
N ALA A 362 8.21 -27.35 -13.54
CA ALA A 362 8.86 -27.16 -12.25
C ALA A 362 8.70 -25.69 -11.81
N PRO A 363 8.52 -25.41 -10.50
CA PRO A 363 8.45 -24.04 -10.02
C PRO A 363 9.67 -23.23 -10.47
N THR A 364 9.45 -22.18 -11.26
CA THR A 364 10.52 -21.33 -11.81
C THR A 364 10.59 -20.01 -11.04
N PRO A 365 11.75 -19.64 -10.48
CA PRO A 365 11.92 -18.35 -9.81
C PRO A 365 11.67 -17.17 -10.75
N PHE A 366 11.01 -16.13 -10.22
CA PHE A 366 10.83 -14.87 -10.92
C PHE A 366 11.07 -13.67 -10.01
N SER A 367 11.37 -12.52 -10.63
CA SER A 367 11.38 -11.22 -10.00
C SER A 367 10.85 -10.16 -10.95
N ILE A 368 10.04 -9.25 -10.42
CA ILE A 368 9.61 -8.02 -11.09
C ILE A 368 10.03 -6.85 -10.20
N ASP A 369 10.81 -5.94 -10.73
CA ASP A 369 11.22 -4.70 -10.06
C ASP A 369 10.67 -3.52 -10.85
N ILE A 370 9.86 -2.68 -10.21
CA ILE A 370 9.18 -1.53 -10.81
C ILE A 370 9.66 -0.28 -10.08
N ALA A 371 10.29 0.64 -10.79
CA ALA A 371 10.54 1.99 -10.31
C ALA A 371 9.77 2.99 -11.16
N ALA A 372 8.70 3.55 -10.58
CA ALA A 372 7.85 4.55 -11.19
C ALA A 372 8.10 5.93 -10.56
N LYS A 373 8.03 6.96 -11.39
CA LYS A 373 8.18 8.36 -11.02
C LYS A 373 7.08 9.19 -11.64
N ARG A 374 6.55 10.11 -10.86
CA ARG A 374 5.58 11.12 -11.30
C ARG A 374 6.08 12.47 -10.80
N ALA A 375 6.50 13.34 -11.72
CA ALA A 375 6.92 14.71 -11.40
C ALA A 375 5.82 15.74 -11.70
N GLU A 376 4.81 15.35 -12.48
CA GLU A 376 3.66 16.16 -12.85
C GLU A 376 2.43 15.24 -12.88
N PHE A 377 1.24 15.75 -12.59
CA PHE A 377 0.03 14.93 -12.62
C PHE A 377 -0.23 14.30 -14.00
N THR A 378 0.03 15.01 -15.08
CA THR A 378 -0.32 14.55 -16.44
C THR A 378 0.74 13.64 -17.08
N LYS A 379 1.90 13.42 -16.44
CA LYS A 379 3.02 12.66 -17.00
C LYS A 379 3.65 11.71 -15.97
N GLY A 380 4.07 10.54 -16.43
CA GLY A 380 4.75 9.56 -15.60
C GLY A 380 5.78 8.76 -16.37
N THR A 381 6.75 8.23 -15.66
CA THR A 381 7.74 7.28 -16.20
C THR A 381 7.82 6.07 -15.29
N ALA A 382 7.97 4.88 -15.84
CA ALA A 382 8.27 3.69 -15.08
C ALA A 382 9.39 2.90 -15.75
N THR A 383 10.21 2.26 -14.94
CA THR A 383 11.18 1.26 -15.38
C THR A 383 10.78 -0.06 -14.72
N VAL A 384 10.73 -1.13 -15.51
CA VAL A 384 10.33 -2.46 -15.07
C VAL A 384 11.41 -3.43 -15.48
N ALA A 385 12.10 -4.03 -14.52
CA ALA A 385 13.01 -5.14 -14.75
C ALA A 385 12.26 -6.45 -14.48
N VAL A 386 12.16 -7.29 -15.51
CA VAL A 386 11.52 -8.61 -15.42
C VAL A 386 12.59 -9.68 -15.55
N VAL A 387 12.62 -10.60 -14.60
CA VAL A 387 13.54 -11.74 -14.60
C VAL A 387 12.73 -13.02 -14.38
N VAL A 388 12.89 -14.00 -15.27
CA VAL A 388 12.33 -15.34 -15.14
C VAL A 388 13.42 -16.33 -15.51
N ASP A 389 13.76 -17.24 -14.59
CA ASP A 389 14.93 -18.11 -14.72
C ASP A 389 16.21 -17.30 -15.06
N LYS A 390 16.88 -17.58 -16.18
CA LYS A 390 18.10 -16.89 -16.64
C LYS A 390 17.80 -15.73 -17.61
N ASN A 391 16.53 -15.53 -17.95
CA ASN A 391 16.09 -14.53 -18.91
C ASN A 391 15.75 -13.23 -18.19
N ALA A 392 16.25 -12.10 -18.70
CA ALA A 392 16.01 -10.79 -18.12
C ALA A 392 15.75 -9.74 -19.22
N LEU A 393 14.76 -8.89 -18.97
CA LEU A 393 14.43 -7.74 -19.81
C LEU A 393 14.24 -6.50 -18.95
N ASP A 394 14.72 -5.37 -19.48
CA ASP A 394 14.44 -4.06 -18.92
C ASP A 394 13.42 -3.35 -19.81
N ILE A 395 12.34 -2.85 -19.22
CA ILE A 395 11.24 -2.18 -19.91
C ILE A 395 11.13 -0.77 -19.37
N GLU A 396 11.22 0.22 -20.25
CA GLU A 396 10.99 1.62 -19.92
C GLU A 396 9.64 2.05 -20.47
N LEU A 397 8.79 2.61 -19.62
CA LEU A 397 7.46 3.10 -19.95
C LEU A 397 7.41 4.60 -19.72
N THR A 398 6.85 5.34 -20.68
CA THR A 398 6.58 6.78 -20.54
C THR A 398 5.12 7.04 -20.86
N ALA A 399 4.40 7.59 -19.90
CA ALA A 399 2.99 7.92 -20.03
C ALA A 399 2.77 9.43 -20.16
N LYS A 400 1.83 9.83 -21.01
CA LYS A 400 1.39 11.21 -21.21
C LYS A 400 -0.13 11.30 -21.16
N GLY A 401 -0.64 12.42 -20.66
CA GLY A 401 -2.08 12.67 -20.55
C GLY A 401 -2.75 11.71 -19.57
N LEU A 402 -2.10 11.39 -18.43
CA LEU A 402 -2.63 10.48 -17.42
C LEU A 402 -3.99 10.92 -16.83
N ASP A 403 -4.34 12.18 -17.02
CA ASP A 403 -5.60 12.82 -16.65
C ASP A 403 -6.68 12.73 -17.74
N GLN A 404 -6.35 12.18 -18.91
CA GLN A 404 -7.23 12.04 -20.06
C GLN A 404 -7.81 10.61 -20.13
N GLU A 405 -8.93 10.49 -20.83
CA GLU A 405 -9.58 9.19 -21.10
C GLU A 405 -8.68 8.28 -21.96
N HIS A 406 -7.93 8.86 -22.90
CA HIS A 406 -7.01 8.15 -23.78
C HIS A 406 -5.56 8.52 -23.46
N GLN A 407 -4.88 7.66 -22.71
CA GLN A 407 -3.51 7.86 -22.27
C GLN A 407 -2.53 7.30 -23.32
N ILE A 408 -1.51 8.06 -23.69
CA ILE A 408 -0.45 7.56 -24.57
C ILE A 408 0.64 6.95 -23.70
N ILE A 409 0.90 5.65 -23.91
CA ILE A 409 1.97 4.91 -23.24
C ILE A 409 2.99 4.49 -24.29
N ALA A 410 4.18 5.09 -24.23
CA ALA A 410 5.35 4.66 -25.00
C ALA A 410 6.13 3.61 -24.20
N GLY A 411 6.73 2.64 -24.89
CA GLY A 411 7.50 1.55 -24.29
C GLY A 411 8.84 1.34 -25.00
N VAL A 412 9.89 1.04 -24.25
CA VAL A 412 11.18 0.56 -24.77
C VAL A 412 11.56 -0.72 -24.06
N ILE A 413 11.71 -1.81 -24.80
CA ILE A 413 12.15 -3.10 -24.24
C ILE A 413 13.62 -3.29 -24.62
N LYS A 414 14.46 -3.59 -23.64
CA LYS A 414 15.91 -3.72 -23.77
C LYS A 414 16.38 -5.07 -23.24
N HIS A 415 17.33 -5.66 -23.96
CA HIS A 415 18.10 -6.80 -23.48
C HIS A 415 19.50 -6.32 -23.07
N LYS A 416 20.11 -6.97 -22.07
CA LYS A 416 21.44 -6.63 -21.54
C LYS A 416 22.59 -6.68 -22.56
N ASN A 417 22.34 -7.25 -23.73
CA ASN A 417 23.30 -7.33 -24.84
C ASN A 417 23.31 -6.07 -25.72
N GLY A 418 22.45 -5.08 -25.44
CA GLY A 418 22.32 -3.83 -26.20
C GLY A 418 21.27 -3.84 -27.31
N ALA A 419 20.54 -4.94 -27.50
CA ALA A 419 19.38 -4.96 -28.40
C ALA A 419 18.14 -4.34 -27.75
N SER A 420 17.37 -3.60 -28.53
CA SER A 420 16.17 -2.92 -28.05
C SER A 420 15.08 -2.75 -29.09
N ILE A 421 13.86 -2.55 -28.64
CA ILE A 421 12.71 -2.16 -29.47
C ILE A 421 11.99 -0.98 -28.79
N SER A 422 11.59 0.01 -29.57
CA SER A 422 10.87 1.19 -29.10
C SER A 422 9.50 1.29 -29.75
N ILE A 423 8.47 1.48 -28.94
CA ILE A 423 7.07 1.57 -29.31
C ILE A 423 6.55 2.92 -28.82
N ALA A 424 6.11 3.78 -29.75
CA ALA A 424 5.67 5.13 -29.41
C ALA A 424 4.29 5.16 -28.71
N ASP A 425 3.42 4.22 -29.07
CA ASP A 425 2.10 4.05 -28.50
C ASP A 425 1.78 2.55 -28.48
N VAL A 426 1.74 1.98 -27.28
CA VAL A 426 1.47 0.55 -27.07
C VAL A 426 0.05 0.18 -27.48
N GLN A 427 -0.93 1.07 -27.29
CA GLN A 427 -2.34 0.80 -27.63
C GLN A 427 -2.56 0.84 -29.14
N ASN A 428 -1.94 1.80 -29.83
CA ASN A 428 -2.06 1.98 -31.28
C ASN A 428 -0.84 1.41 -32.05
N PHE A 429 -0.23 0.34 -31.54
CA PHE A 429 0.94 -0.27 -32.14
C PHE A 429 0.67 -0.75 -33.58
N THR A 430 1.57 -0.39 -34.51
CA THR A 430 1.54 -0.85 -35.91
C THR A 430 2.78 -1.65 -36.26
N SER A 431 3.96 -1.06 -36.06
CA SER A 431 5.26 -1.69 -36.27
C SER A 431 6.34 -1.02 -35.42
N ALA A 432 7.44 -1.74 -35.18
CA ALA A 432 8.63 -1.19 -34.56
C ALA A 432 9.88 -1.93 -35.04
N ASN A 433 11.02 -1.24 -35.08
CA ASN A 433 12.30 -1.82 -35.46
C ASN A 433 13.03 -2.38 -34.23
N ILE A 434 13.70 -3.52 -34.42
CA ILE A 434 14.65 -4.07 -33.46
C ILE A 434 16.02 -3.51 -33.80
N VAL A 435 16.57 -2.75 -32.86
CA VAL A 435 17.79 -1.97 -33.04
C VAL A 435 18.89 -2.50 -32.16
N VAL A 436 20.11 -2.55 -32.70
CA VAL A 436 21.35 -2.78 -31.95
C VAL A 436 22.34 -1.70 -32.37
N SER A 437 22.92 -0.97 -31.40
CA SER A 437 23.89 0.11 -31.66
C SER A 437 23.40 1.14 -32.70
N GLY A 438 22.10 1.47 -32.68
CA GLY A 438 21.48 2.44 -33.59
C GLY A 438 21.14 1.92 -35.00
N LYS A 439 21.42 0.65 -35.33
CA LYS A 439 21.06 0.04 -36.62
C LYS A 439 19.91 -0.97 -36.47
N SER A 440 18.98 -0.95 -37.41
CA SER A 440 17.86 -1.92 -37.46
C SER A 440 18.33 -3.26 -38.01
N TYR A 441 17.96 -4.35 -37.32
CA TYR A 441 18.25 -5.74 -37.73
C TYR A 441 16.97 -6.59 -37.89
N GLY A 442 15.80 -6.03 -37.61
CA GLY A 442 14.52 -6.66 -37.84
C GLY A 442 13.35 -5.71 -37.58
N THR A 443 12.17 -6.10 -38.03
CA THR A 443 10.94 -5.33 -37.88
C THR A 443 9.87 -6.21 -37.25
N LEU A 444 9.32 -5.74 -36.12
CA LEU A 444 8.14 -6.28 -35.46
C LEU A 444 6.89 -5.66 -36.10
N THR A 445 5.93 -6.49 -36.48
CA THR A 445 4.60 -6.09 -36.96
C THR A 445 3.52 -6.98 -36.36
N LYS A 446 2.24 -6.61 -36.56
CA LYS A 446 1.09 -7.46 -36.27
C LYS A 446 0.58 -8.05 -37.59
N ASN A 447 0.45 -9.37 -37.69
CA ASN A 447 -0.09 -10.02 -38.89
C ASN A 447 -1.63 -9.90 -38.94
N SER A 448 -2.24 -10.39 -40.03
CA SER A 448 -3.70 -10.35 -40.23
C SER A 448 -4.50 -11.15 -39.19
N SER A 449 -3.87 -12.12 -38.53
CA SER A 449 -4.47 -12.91 -37.44
C SER A 449 -4.29 -12.24 -36.07
N GLY A 450 -3.68 -11.05 -36.03
CA GLY A 450 -3.44 -10.32 -34.80
C GLY A 450 -2.21 -10.78 -34.02
N GLN A 451 -1.40 -11.69 -34.56
CA GLN A 451 -0.19 -12.18 -33.91
C GLN A 451 1.01 -11.27 -34.19
N TYR A 452 1.85 -11.07 -33.18
CA TYR A 452 3.10 -10.35 -33.29
C TYR A 452 4.16 -11.19 -34.02
N VAL A 453 4.77 -10.63 -35.06
CA VAL A 453 5.76 -11.29 -35.91
C VAL A 453 6.97 -10.39 -36.15
N VAL A 454 8.16 -10.97 -36.05
CA VAL A 454 9.43 -10.30 -36.32
C VAL A 454 10.04 -10.88 -37.59
N LYS A 455 10.33 -10.01 -38.57
CA LYS A 455 11.14 -10.35 -39.75
C LYS A 455 12.53 -9.72 -39.62
N PHE A 456 13.58 -10.53 -39.66
CA PHE A 456 14.98 -10.08 -39.58
C PHE A 456 15.58 -9.78 -40.96
N THR A 457 16.72 -9.09 -40.98
CA THR A 457 17.42 -8.71 -42.22
C THR A 457 17.98 -9.88 -43.03
N ASP A 458 18.12 -11.06 -42.42
CA ASP A 458 18.50 -12.31 -43.07
C ASP A 458 17.28 -13.15 -43.51
N ASP A 459 16.11 -12.52 -43.57
CA ASP A 459 14.81 -13.14 -43.87
C ASP A 459 14.33 -14.21 -42.86
N THR A 460 15.02 -14.37 -41.71
CA THR A 460 14.49 -15.18 -40.61
C THR A 460 13.21 -14.55 -40.08
N ILE A 461 12.19 -15.39 -39.81
CA ILE A 461 10.92 -14.97 -39.21
C ILE A 461 10.75 -15.65 -37.86
N ILE A 462 10.42 -14.87 -36.83
CA ILE A 462 10.08 -15.38 -35.49
C ILE A 462 8.71 -14.84 -35.09
N TYR A 463 7.85 -15.73 -34.62
CA TYR A 463 6.55 -15.38 -34.06
C TYR A 463 6.68 -15.17 -32.55
N ILE A 464 6.01 -14.16 -32.02
CA ILE A 464 5.90 -13.95 -30.59
C ILE A 464 4.68 -14.72 -30.08
N ALA A 465 4.86 -15.41 -28.95
CA ALA A 465 3.76 -16.10 -28.28
C ALA A 465 2.66 -15.08 -27.87
N PRO A 466 1.37 -15.51 -27.79
CA PRO A 466 0.22 -14.63 -27.58
C PRO A 466 0.39 -13.62 -26.42
#